data_AF-E1X1X5-F1
#
_entry.id   AF-E1X1X5-F1
#
_cell.length_a   1.000
_cell.length_b   1.000
_cell.length_c   1.000
_cell.angle_alpha   90.00
_cell.angle_beta   90.00
_cell.angle_gamma   90.00
#
_symmetry.space_group_name_H-M   'P 1'
#
loop_
_entity.id
_entity.type
_entity.pdbx_description
1 polymer ?
#
loop_
_entity_poly.entity_id
_entity_poly.type
_entity_poly.pdbx_seq_one_letter_code
_entity_poly.pdbx_strand_id
1 'polypeptide(L)' 'MKVLKYIAPLFILISCSSNNIQEEKVLKKDKEEINSCICMEIYSPVCGRDGKTYSNSCVAMCHKVSYKNGACR' A
#
# COMPACT_ATOMS: atom_id res chain seq x y z
N MET A 1 3.89 -47.13 -15.50
CA MET A 1 2.72 -46.91 -16.37
C MET A 1 1.51 -47.55 -15.74
N LYS A 2 0.56 -46.71 -15.33
CA LYS A 2 -0.89 -46.92 -15.21
C LYS A 2 -1.44 -48.19 -14.50
N VAL A 3 -2.22 -47.88 -13.46
CA VAL A 3 -3.48 -48.52 -13.05
C VAL A 3 -3.43 -49.86 -12.33
N LEU A 4 -3.29 -49.89 -10.99
CA LEU A 4 -3.85 -51.00 -10.20
C LEU A 4 -3.97 -50.80 -8.68
N LYS A 5 -4.53 -49.67 -8.18
CA LYS A 5 -4.93 -49.57 -6.75
C LYS A 5 -6.18 -48.71 -6.50
N TYR A 6 -7.12 -48.66 -7.43
CA TYR A 6 -8.40 -47.98 -7.20
C TYR A 6 -9.56 -48.95 -7.35
N ILE A 7 -9.54 -49.97 -6.49
CA ILE A 7 -10.73 -50.71 -6.06
C ILE A 7 -11.06 -50.15 -4.68
N ALA A 8 -11.76 -49.03 -4.65
CA ALA A 8 -12.57 -48.62 -3.51
C ALA A 8 -13.64 -47.68 -4.09
N PRO A 9 -14.81 -48.21 -4.44
CA PRO A 9 -15.90 -47.45 -5.02
C PRO A 9 -16.50 -46.54 -3.96
N LEU A 10 -17.08 -45.42 -4.37
CA LEU A 10 -18.12 -44.74 -3.61
C LEU A 10 -17.71 -44.13 -2.24
N PHE A 11 -16.75 -43.21 -2.23
CA PHE A 11 -16.70 -42.16 -1.21
C PHE A 11 -16.68 -40.79 -1.89
N ILE A 12 -17.89 -40.32 -2.18
CA ILE A 12 -18.36 -38.96 -1.87
C ILE A 12 -17.41 -37.82 -2.32
N LEU A 13 -17.73 -37.28 -3.50
CA LEU A 13 -17.85 -35.85 -3.85
C LEU A 13 -17.46 -34.77 -2.80
N ILE A 14 -16.25 -34.77 -2.23
CA ILE A 14 -15.68 -33.60 -1.54
C ILE A 14 -14.17 -33.52 -1.84
N SER A 15 -13.85 -33.10 -3.05
CA SER A 15 -12.63 -32.34 -3.29
C SER A 15 -13.01 -31.19 -4.21
N CYS A 16 -13.20 -30.03 -3.57
CA CYS A 16 -13.65 -28.79 -4.16
C CYS A 16 -12.86 -28.46 -5.44
N SER A 17 -13.53 -28.33 -6.59
CA SER A 17 -13.00 -27.54 -7.72
C SER A 17 -13.08 -26.07 -7.34
N SER A 18 -12.09 -25.59 -6.59
CA SER A 18 -11.83 -24.16 -6.48
C SER A 18 -10.83 -23.77 -7.57
N ASN A 19 -11.31 -23.64 -8.80
CA ASN A 19 -10.62 -22.80 -9.78
C ASN A 19 -10.81 -21.35 -9.30
N ASN A 20 -9.89 -20.86 -8.47
CA ASN A 20 -9.87 -19.47 -8.06
C ASN A 20 -9.22 -18.65 -9.17
N ILE A 21 -10.02 -18.26 -10.16
CA ILE A 21 -9.73 -17.12 -11.04
C ILE A 21 -9.88 -15.90 -10.14
N GLN A 22 -8.77 -15.47 -9.50
CA GLN A 22 -8.70 -14.14 -8.88
C GLN A 22 -8.43 -13.13 -9.98
N GLU A 23 -9.48 -12.77 -10.72
CA GLU A 23 -9.50 -11.53 -11.49
C GLU A 23 -10.40 -10.53 -10.78
N GLU A 24 -9.91 -10.01 -9.64
CA GLU A 24 -10.29 -8.70 -9.11
C GLU A 24 -9.25 -8.26 -8.05
N LYS A 25 -8.91 -6.96 -8.08
CA LYS A 25 -8.11 -6.18 -7.13
C LYS A 25 -6.57 -6.19 -7.28
N VAL A 26 -6.11 -5.17 -8.00
CA VAL A 26 -5.39 -4.00 -7.46
C VAL A 26 -4.12 -4.32 -6.66
N LEU A 27 -2.97 -3.93 -7.24
CA LEU A 27 -1.67 -3.71 -6.60
C LEU A 27 -1.35 -4.65 -5.42
N LYS A 28 -1.21 -5.94 -5.70
CA LYS A 28 -0.45 -6.84 -4.83
C LYS A 28 1.03 -6.66 -5.13
N LYS A 29 1.71 -5.74 -4.45
CA LYS A 29 3.16 -5.85 -4.28
C LYS A 29 3.65 -4.97 -3.13
N ASP A 30 4.00 -5.67 -2.06
CA ASP A 30 5.10 -5.40 -1.12
C ASP A 30 5.10 -4.03 -0.40
N LYS A 31 5.13 -4.07 0.94
CA LYS A 31 5.37 -2.91 1.81
C LYS A 31 6.77 -2.34 1.58
N GLU A 32 6.96 -1.67 0.47
CA GLU A 32 8.02 -0.71 0.27
C GLU A 32 7.35 0.66 0.27
N GLU A 33 7.68 1.48 1.27
CA GLU A 33 7.12 2.80 1.49
C GLU A 33 7.47 3.68 0.29
N ILE A 34 6.63 3.68 -0.75
CA ILE A 34 6.62 4.74 -1.75
C ILE A 34 6.12 5.98 -1.02
N ASN A 35 7.00 6.60 -0.24
CA ASN A 35 6.84 7.96 0.26
C ASN A 35 7.10 8.95 -0.88
N SER A 36 6.58 8.65 -2.08
CA SER A 36 6.53 9.61 -3.19
C SER A 36 5.37 10.53 -2.89
N CYS A 37 5.68 11.49 -2.03
CA CYS A 37 4.77 12.53 -1.68
C CYS A 37 4.86 13.59 -2.78
N ILE A 38 3.78 13.68 -3.55
CA ILE A 38 3.65 14.61 -4.66
C ILE A 38 3.03 15.89 -4.12
N CYS A 39 3.80 16.96 -4.12
CA CYS A 39 3.34 18.29 -3.74
C CYS A 39 3.50 19.24 -4.92
N MET A 40 2.54 20.16 -5.08
CA MET A 40 2.73 21.28 -6.01
C MET A 40 3.88 22.17 -5.54
N GLU A 41 4.62 22.74 -6.48
CA GLU A 41 5.72 23.69 -6.23
C GLU A 41 5.20 25.10 -5.92
N ILE A 42 4.22 25.20 -5.01
CA ILE A 42 3.70 26.47 -4.52
C ILE A 42 4.53 26.90 -3.32
N TYR A 43 5.04 28.13 -3.33
CA TYR A 43 5.73 28.70 -2.18
C TYR A 43 4.75 29.37 -1.23
N SER A 44 4.44 28.71 -0.12
CA SER A 44 3.58 29.19 0.97
C SER A 44 4.12 28.66 2.30
N PRO A 45 5.20 29.26 2.83
CA PRO A 45 6.04 28.62 3.83
C PRO A 45 5.33 28.38 5.15
N VAL A 46 5.68 27.27 5.80
CA VAL A 46 5.19 26.88 7.13
C VAL A 46 6.36 26.50 8.05
N CYS A 47 6.20 26.72 9.34
CA CYS A 47 7.21 26.40 10.35
C CYS A 47 6.82 25.11 11.05
N GLY A 48 7.61 24.06 10.84
CA GLY A 48 7.45 22.77 11.49
C GLY A 48 7.74 22.85 13.00
N ARG A 49 7.12 21.96 13.77
CA ARG A 49 7.43 21.79 15.20
C ARG A 49 8.87 21.31 15.44
N ASP A 50 9.53 20.78 14.41
CA ASP A 50 10.94 20.42 14.38
C ASP A 50 11.87 21.63 14.15
N GLY A 51 11.33 22.84 14.04
CA GLY A 51 12.09 24.08 13.83
C GLY A 51 12.51 24.32 12.39
N LYS A 52 12.07 23.50 11.43
CA LYS A 52 12.39 23.67 10.01
C LYS A 52 11.30 24.43 9.27
N THR A 53 11.73 25.29 8.34
CA THR A 53 10.79 25.90 7.39
C THR A 53 10.58 24.97 6.20
N TYR A 54 9.32 24.67 5.91
CA TYR A 54 8.91 23.89 4.74
C TYR A 54 8.32 24.81 3.67
N SER A 55 8.60 24.53 2.40
CA SER A 55 8.16 25.37 1.27
C SER A 55 6.65 25.55 1.19
N ASN A 56 5.89 24.52 1.60
CA ASN A 56 4.46 24.60 1.84
C ASN A 56 3.99 23.53 2.82
N SER A 57 2.71 23.61 3.18
CA SER A 57 2.00 22.68 4.06
C SER A 57 2.06 21.23 3.60
N CYS A 58 1.97 20.99 2.28
CA CYS A 58 2.05 19.64 1.73
C CYS A 58 3.42 19.02 2.04
N VAL A 59 4.52 19.73 1.79
CA VAL A 59 5.89 19.26 2.08
C VAL A 59 6.11 19.04 3.58
N ALA A 60 5.46 19.81 4.47
CA ALA A 60 5.52 19.53 5.90
C ALA A 60 4.79 18.22 6.29
N MET A 61 3.59 18.00 5.75
CA MET A 61 2.80 16.77 5.97
C MET A 61 3.49 15.54 5.40
N CYS A 62 4.16 15.71 4.27
CA CYS A 62 5.02 14.73 3.60
C CYS A 62 6.10 14.16 4.52
N HIS A 63 6.70 15.05 5.32
CA HIS A 63 7.68 14.70 6.33
C HIS A 63 7.03 14.29 7.66
N LYS A 64 5.70 14.17 7.69
CA LYS A 64 4.88 13.85 8.88
C LYS A 64 5.13 14.85 10.01
N VAL A 65 5.43 16.11 9.67
CA VAL A 65 5.70 17.19 10.62
C VAL A 65 4.48 18.12 10.73
N SER A 66 3.96 18.27 11.95
CA SER A 66 2.98 19.31 12.27
C SER A 66 3.61 20.69 12.18
N TYR A 67 2.86 21.69 11.69
CA TYR A 67 3.39 23.02 11.43
C TYR A 67 2.43 24.14 11.85
N LYS A 68 2.95 25.37 11.89
CA LYS A 68 2.18 26.63 11.93
C LYS A 68 2.41 27.44 10.66
N ASN A 69 1.48 28.34 10.34
CA ASN A 69 1.60 29.22 9.16
C ASN A 69 2.81 30.17 9.29
N GLY A 70 3.50 30.39 8.16
CA GLY A 70 4.68 31.24 8.06
C GLY A 70 5.99 30.50 8.36
N ALA A 71 7.10 31.02 7.84
CA ALA A 71 8.44 30.49 8.08
C ALA A 71 8.85 30.56 9.57
N CYS A 72 9.81 29.72 9.97
CA CYS A 72 10.40 29.81 11.31
C CYS A 72 11.18 31.11 11.49
N ARG A 73 11.21 31.62 12.72
CA ARG A 73 11.92 32.84 13.15
C ARG A 73 12.67 32.56 14.43
#